data_AF-A0A226CYU6-F1
#
_entry.id   AF-A0A226CYU6-F1
#
_cell.length_a   1.000
_cell.length_b   1.000
_cell.length_c   1.000
_cell.angle_alpha   90.00
_cell.angle_beta   90.00
_cell.angle_gamma   90.00
#
_symmetry.space_group_name_H-M   'P 1'
#
loop_
_entity.id
_entity.type
_entity.pdbx_description
1 polymer ?
#
loop_
_entity_poly.entity_id
_entity_poly.type
_entity_poly.pdbx_seq_one_letter_code
_entity_poly.pdbx_strand_id
1 'polypeptide(L)'
;MEIFRLLKNILQWILLIFFISIVLPVILLLLGYRYLIIFLNRVIIPNSPFVTPMTGLDHAFCTDPFHTRPRSGTAFIWICEGKLNPDEILDRFSSILENNSGEMYARLKSVYPSKFMGIPFWRRARKEFEMRDHLRVLGAQEGHNFNEDDLNAFLVKWMRLPFTEGIPFWEAMVVPGVTISGETRSIFGLQTNHAIGDGFSKLCLLEKIVDNAIPPPEVCRVTDKNDANLGGSQLSDLLRLPDTLSKLFCDFLLHKDIFTRAKSSDDVALYRATYPMRTFKEVRFLLGAQGQGRPPLLLLGVTLLAGALRRFLSRLCSDGMTTNFVVALPVRGVEHPPQFCNFWCHTLLNVQIGEESPTKRLSALMDNFSRSVDINHWPEGYSRLVVPIQSLLPTWAWEKVTRIRMGAPIGCTNMVGPAQAVTLCGNRVLQKYAYVGLLWPHSSMTCGFFSYADTLSLTLVANHDVTTLGNNFDYILHQFLQEEVNLMKKEITQ
;
A
#
# COMPACT_ATOMS: atom_id res chain seq x y z
N MET A 1 39.17 12.37 -6.70
CA MET A 1 38.16 11.30 -6.89
C MET A 1 38.54 10.01 -6.16
N GLU A 2 39.81 9.57 -6.26
CA GLU A 2 40.29 8.35 -5.58
C GLU A 2 40.18 8.37 -4.05
N ILE A 3 40.49 9.50 -3.41
CA ILE A 3 40.36 9.65 -1.94
C ILE A 3 38.92 9.40 -1.47
N PHE A 4 37.92 9.95 -2.18
CA PHE A 4 36.50 9.73 -1.84
C PHE A 4 36.10 8.26 -1.99
N ARG A 5 36.62 7.58 -3.02
CA ARG A 5 36.39 6.14 -3.21
C ARG A 5 37.02 5.33 -2.08
N LEU A 6 38.24 5.67 -1.67
CA LEU A 6 38.92 5.03 -0.54
C LEU A 6 38.15 5.24 0.77
N LEU A 7 37.73 6.48 1.07
CA LEU A 7 36.95 6.79 2.27
C LEU A 7 35.61 6.04 2.30
N LYS A 8 34.91 5.97 1.16
CA LYS A 8 33.68 5.18 1.04
C LYS A 8 33.94 3.70 1.35
N ASN A 9 35.00 3.13 0.78
CA ASN A 9 35.36 1.73 1.01
C ASN A 9 35.70 1.48 2.49
N ILE A 10 36.49 2.35 3.12
CA ILE A 10 36.81 2.26 4.55
C ILE A 10 35.54 2.30 5.40
N LEU A 11 34.63 3.24 5.10
CA LEU A 11 33.35 3.33 5.81
C LEU A 11 32.50 2.07 5.63
N GLN A 12 32.45 1.51 4.43
CA GLN A 12 31.76 0.24 4.17
C GLN A 12 32.36 -0.92 4.97
N TRP A 13 33.68 -1.01 5.08
CA TRP A 13 34.34 -2.02 5.93
C TRP A 13 34.04 -1.82 7.40
N ILE A 14 34.05 -0.59 7.90
CA ILE A 14 33.69 -0.29 9.29
C ILE A 14 32.23 -0.69 9.56
N LEU A 15 31.30 -0.35 8.66
CA LEU A 15 29.89 -0.74 8.76
C LEU A 15 29.72 -2.25 8.71
N LEU A 16 30.49 -2.95 7.87
CA LEU A 16 30.47 -4.41 7.79
C LEU A 16 30.99 -5.06 9.08
N ILE A 17 32.12 -4.58 9.62
CA ILE A 17 32.68 -5.07 10.88
C ILE A 17 31.70 -4.82 12.03
N PHE A 18 31.10 -3.63 12.10
CA PHE A 18 30.06 -3.30 13.07
C PHE A 18 28.86 -4.25 12.93
N PHE A 19 28.41 -4.49 11.70
CA PHE A 19 27.31 -5.40 11.43
C PHE A 19 27.63 -6.83 11.89
N ILE A 20 28.78 -7.38 11.52
CA ILE A 20 29.19 -8.74 11.89
C ILE A 20 29.41 -8.86 13.41
N SER A 21 29.97 -7.85 14.05
CA SER A 21 30.36 -7.93 15.47
C SER A 21 29.21 -7.67 16.43
N ILE A 22 28.20 -6.90 16.03
CA ILE A 22 27.12 -6.45 16.91
C ILE A 22 25.76 -6.90 16.37
N VAL A 23 25.44 -6.56 15.12
CA VAL A 23 24.10 -6.79 14.57
C VAL A 23 23.85 -8.28 14.33
N LEU A 24 24.83 -9.00 13.78
CA LEU A 24 24.69 -10.43 13.48
C LEU A 24 24.47 -11.29 14.74
N PRO A 25 25.24 -11.15 15.85
CA PRO A 25 24.94 -11.86 17.09
C PRO A 25 23.53 -11.60 17.62
N VAL A 26 23.04 -10.36 17.52
CA VAL A 26 21.67 -10.01 17.92
C VAL A 26 20.65 -10.70 17.01
N ILE A 27 20.86 -10.69 15.69
CA ILE A 27 20.00 -11.40 14.73
C ILE A 27 19.97 -12.90 15.04
N LEU A 28 21.13 -13.53 15.32
CA LEU A 28 21.22 -14.96 15.65
C LEU A 28 20.48 -15.28 16.96
N LEU A 29 20.60 -14.43 17.98
CA LEU A 29 19.85 -14.58 19.23
C LEU A 29 18.34 -14.45 19.01
N LEU A 30 17.88 -13.47 18.23
CA LEU A 30 16.47 -13.29 17.90
C LEU A 30 15.93 -14.45 17.05
N LEU A 31 16.75 -14.98 16.15
CA LEU A 31 16.42 -16.15 15.35
C LEU A 31 16.27 -17.39 16.22
N GLY A 32 17.25 -17.65 17.10
CA GLY A 32 17.20 -18.74 18.07
C GLY A 32 15.98 -18.63 18.99
N TYR A 33 15.68 -17.42 19.47
CA TYR A 33 14.47 -17.13 20.23
C TYR A 33 13.20 -17.46 19.44
N ARG A 34 13.06 -16.96 18.21
CA ARG A 34 11.87 -17.22 17.38
C ARG A 34 11.67 -18.71 17.12
N TYR A 35 12.73 -19.45 16.78
CA TYR A 35 12.64 -20.90 16.58
C TYR A 35 12.29 -21.66 17.86
N LEU A 36 12.85 -21.25 19.00
CA LEU A 36 12.47 -21.79 20.30
C LEU A 36 10.98 -21.57 20.56
N ILE A 37 10.44 -20.37 20.34
CA ILE A 37 9.01 -20.10 20.53
C ILE A 37 8.13 -20.94 19.60
N ILE A 38 8.50 -21.09 18.31
CA ILE A 38 7.78 -21.95 17.37
C ILE A 38 7.81 -23.41 17.83
N PHE A 39 8.96 -23.90 18.30
CA PHE A 39 9.11 -25.24 18.83
C PHE A 39 8.24 -25.45 20.08
N LEU A 40 8.32 -24.55 21.07
CA LEU A 40 7.52 -24.59 22.29
C LEU A 40 6.02 -24.57 21.97
N ASN A 41 5.59 -23.75 21.01
CA ASN A 41 4.19 -23.72 20.56
C ASN A 41 3.71 -25.09 20.05
N ARG A 42 4.56 -25.81 19.31
CA ARG A 42 4.23 -27.12 18.75
C ARG A 42 4.25 -28.25 19.78
N VAL A 43 5.18 -28.19 20.75
CA VAL A 43 5.41 -29.29 21.70
C VAL A 43 4.59 -29.14 22.98
N ILE A 44 4.49 -27.92 23.52
CA ILE A 44 3.89 -27.68 24.85
C ILE A 44 2.38 -27.52 24.79
N ILE A 45 1.84 -27.09 23.65
CA ILE A 45 0.41 -26.80 23.49
C ILE A 45 -0.21 -27.84 22.53
N PRO A 46 -0.63 -29.02 23.03
CA PRO A 46 -1.46 -29.94 22.26
C PRO A 46 -2.65 -29.19 21.66
N ASN A 47 -2.91 -29.37 20.37
CA ASN A 47 -3.96 -28.66 19.63
C ASN A 47 -3.83 -27.13 19.71
N SER A 48 -2.59 -26.62 19.66
CA SER A 48 -2.31 -25.19 19.65
C SER A 48 -3.22 -24.45 18.67
N PRO A 49 -3.94 -23.41 19.12
CA PRO A 49 -4.74 -22.58 18.21
C PRO A 49 -3.85 -21.74 17.28
N PHE A 50 -2.56 -21.62 17.59
CA PHE A 50 -1.56 -20.89 16.82
C PHE A 50 -1.08 -21.77 15.65
N VAL A 51 -1.51 -21.44 14.44
CA VAL A 51 -1.29 -22.25 13.23
C VAL A 51 0.11 -22.03 12.68
N THR A 52 0.40 -20.79 12.28
CA THR A 52 1.62 -20.44 11.55
C THR A 52 2.14 -19.11 12.08
N PRO A 53 3.44 -18.97 12.37
CA PRO A 53 4.01 -17.67 12.70
C PRO A 53 3.81 -16.70 11.53
N MET A 54 3.53 -15.44 11.82
CA MET A 54 3.36 -14.42 10.78
C MET A 54 4.65 -14.24 9.97
N THR A 55 4.52 -14.01 8.66
CA THR A 55 5.66 -13.64 7.81
C THR A 55 6.17 -12.26 8.22
N GLY A 56 7.34 -11.84 7.74
CA GLY A 56 7.83 -10.48 8.03
C GLY A 56 6.91 -9.38 7.51
N LEU A 57 6.32 -9.57 6.33
CA LEU A 57 5.40 -8.60 5.74
C LEU A 57 4.12 -8.50 6.57
N ASP A 58 3.58 -9.63 7.03
CA ASP A 58 2.43 -9.62 7.93
C ASP A 58 2.79 -8.96 9.27
N HIS A 59 3.99 -9.25 9.80
CA HIS A 59 4.50 -8.71 11.07
C HIS A 59 4.58 -7.18 11.02
N ALA A 60 4.98 -6.59 9.89
CA ALA A 60 5.09 -5.14 9.75
C ALA A 60 3.81 -4.39 10.17
N PHE A 61 2.65 -5.05 10.05
CA PHE A 61 1.34 -4.49 10.38
C PHE A 61 0.73 -5.06 11.68
N CYS A 62 1.45 -5.90 12.44
CA CYS A 62 0.90 -6.59 13.62
C CYS A 62 0.65 -5.67 14.84
N THR A 63 1.16 -4.44 14.80
CA THR A 63 1.02 -3.45 15.87
C THR A 63 -0.10 -2.45 15.61
N ASP A 64 -0.83 -2.62 14.51
CA ASP A 64 -1.98 -1.79 14.19
C ASP A 64 -3.05 -1.93 15.29
N PRO A 65 -3.72 -0.84 15.73
CA PRO A 65 -4.79 -0.95 16.71
C PRO A 65 -6.11 -1.43 16.08
N PHE A 66 -6.14 -2.69 15.63
CA PHE A 66 -7.23 -3.29 14.82
C PHE A 66 -8.63 -3.11 15.40
N HIS A 67 -8.77 -3.26 16.73
CA HIS A 67 -10.06 -3.30 17.43
C HIS A 67 -10.51 -1.94 17.96
N THR A 68 -9.73 -0.89 17.75
CA THR A 68 -10.12 0.46 18.13
C THR A 68 -10.11 1.39 16.93
N ARG A 69 -9.01 1.42 16.17
CA ARG A 69 -8.84 2.36 15.07
C ARG A 69 -7.78 1.86 14.06
N PRO A 70 -8.13 0.91 13.18
CA PRO A 70 -7.16 0.36 12.24
C PRO A 70 -6.57 1.46 11.33
N ARG A 71 -5.24 1.56 11.29
CA ARG A 71 -4.49 2.50 10.45
C ARG A 71 -4.02 1.84 9.16
N SER A 72 -3.76 0.54 9.21
CA SER A 72 -3.34 -0.28 8.07
C SER A 72 -4.53 -0.93 7.37
N GLY A 73 -5.74 -0.39 7.57
CA GLY A 73 -6.92 -0.73 6.80
C GLY A 73 -6.76 -0.28 5.35
N THR A 74 -7.12 -1.14 4.42
CA THR A 74 -7.14 -0.86 2.99
C THR A 74 -8.47 -1.31 2.43
N ALA A 75 -9.00 -0.63 1.41
CA ALA A 75 -10.22 -1.09 0.77
C ALA A 75 -10.27 -0.86 -0.72
N PHE A 76 -11.13 -1.63 -1.36
CA PHE A 76 -11.65 -1.31 -2.68
C PHE A 76 -13.12 -0.93 -2.56
N ILE A 77 -13.47 0.19 -3.19
CA ILE A 77 -14.84 0.74 -3.16
C ILE A 77 -15.31 0.85 -4.60
N TRP A 78 -16.44 0.22 -4.90
CA TRP A 78 -17.07 0.19 -6.21
C TRP A 78 -18.44 0.85 -6.14
N ILE A 79 -18.71 1.77 -7.06
CA ILE A 79 -20.04 2.34 -7.24
C ILE A 79 -20.68 1.63 -8.43
N CYS A 80 -21.80 0.97 -8.18
CA CYS A 80 -22.51 0.14 -9.15
C CYS A 80 -23.83 0.81 -9.56
N GLU A 81 -24.26 0.57 -10.79
CA GLU A 81 -25.63 0.86 -11.23
C GLU A 81 -26.65 0.09 -10.35
N GLY A 82 -27.86 0.62 -10.19
CA GLY A 82 -28.96 -0.12 -9.61
C GLY A 82 -28.78 -0.54 -8.15
N LYS A 83 -29.51 -1.60 -7.77
CA LYS A 83 -29.56 -2.14 -6.40
C LYS A 83 -28.82 -3.49 -6.36
N LEU A 84 -27.72 -3.55 -5.62
CA LEU A 84 -27.03 -4.82 -5.35
C LEU A 84 -27.82 -5.64 -4.34
N ASN A 85 -27.96 -6.94 -4.60
CA ASN A 85 -28.51 -7.90 -3.66
C ASN A 85 -27.41 -8.41 -2.71
N PRO A 86 -27.47 -8.13 -1.40
CA PRO A 86 -26.45 -8.59 -0.47
C PRO A 86 -26.30 -10.11 -0.39
N ASP A 87 -27.41 -10.86 -0.53
CA ASP A 87 -27.36 -12.33 -0.46
C ASP A 87 -26.58 -12.93 -1.63
N GLU A 88 -26.70 -12.36 -2.84
CA GLU A 88 -25.88 -12.80 -3.99
C GLU A 88 -24.39 -12.52 -3.79
N ILE A 89 -24.04 -11.41 -3.13
CA ILE A 89 -22.65 -11.11 -2.77
C ILE A 89 -22.15 -12.15 -1.76
N LEU A 90 -22.95 -12.46 -0.75
CA LEU A 90 -22.65 -13.47 0.26
C LEU A 90 -22.41 -14.85 -0.38
N ASP A 91 -23.27 -15.26 -1.30
CA ASP A 91 -23.20 -16.53 -2.01
C ASP A 91 -21.91 -16.63 -2.85
N ARG A 92 -21.51 -15.54 -3.50
CA ARG A 92 -20.24 -15.50 -4.26
C ARG A 92 -19.03 -15.67 -3.39
N PHE A 93 -18.94 -14.94 -2.26
CA PHE A 93 -17.84 -15.13 -1.33
C PHE A 93 -17.82 -16.55 -0.77
N SER A 94 -18.99 -17.11 -0.44
CA SER A 94 -19.10 -18.49 0.09
C SER A 94 -18.60 -19.51 -0.94
N SER A 95 -19.08 -19.41 -2.18
CA SER A 95 -18.62 -20.22 -3.30
C SER A 95 -17.11 -20.12 -3.53
N ILE A 96 -16.53 -18.92 -3.49
CA ILE A 96 -15.07 -18.74 -3.63
C ILE A 96 -14.31 -19.43 -2.50
N LEU A 97 -14.76 -19.29 -1.25
CA LEU A 97 -14.08 -19.86 -0.10
C LEU A 97 -14.28 -21.38 0.05
N GLU A 98 -15.32 -21.95 -0.56
CA GLU A 98 -15.62 -23.40 -0.57
C GLU A 98 -14.99 -24.13 -1.75
N ASN A 99 -15.04 -23.55 -2.95
CA ASN A 99 -14.61 -24.22 -4.19
C ASN A 99 -13.10 -24.15 -4.44
N ASN A 100 -12.39 -23.21 -3.82
CA ASN A 100 -10.95 -23.14 -3.95
C ASN A 100 -10.28 -24.00 -2.87
N SER A 101 -9.13 -24.61 -3.20
CA SER A 101 -8.36 -25.38 -2.22
C SER A 101 -8.22 -24.56 -0.94
N GLY A 102 -8.54 -25.16 0.22
CA GLY A 102 -8.64 -24.43 1.48
C GLY A 102 -7.39 -23.61 1.86
N GLU A 103 -6.27 -23.87 1.19
CA GLU A 103 -5.01 -23.15 1.29
C GLU A 103 -4.99 -21.78 0.60
N MET A 104 -5.65 -21.60 -0.55
CA MET A 104 -5.56 -20.36 -1.34
C MET A 104 -6.08 -19.14 -0.55
N TYR A 105 -7.18 -19.31 0.16
CA TYR A 105 -7.83 -18.26 0.96
C TYR A 105 -7.79 -18.54 2.46
N ALA A 106 -6.84 -19.35 2.93
CA ALA A 106 -6.72 -19.72 4.34
C ALA A 106 -6.68 -18.50 5.29
N ARG A 107 -6.06 -17.39 4.83
CA ARG A 107 -5.99 -16.14 5.61
C ARG A 107 -7.33 -15.45 5.80
N LEU A 108 -8.27 -15.59 4.87
CA LEU A 108 -9.62 -15.03 5.00
C LEU A 108 -10.44 -15.78 6.07
N LYS A 109 -10.03 -17.00 6.44
CA LYS A 109 -10.62 -17.80 7.53
C LYS A 109 -9.80 -17.74 8.83
N SER A 110 -8.70 -16.99 8.83
CA SER A 110 -7.76 -16.90 9.96
C SER A 110 -7.92 -15.59 10.71
N VAL A 111 -7.81 -15.66 12.03
CA VAL A 111 -7.95 -14.52 12.94
C VAL A 111 -6.58 -14.10 13.48
N TYR A 112 -6.41 -12.80 13.70
CA TYR A 112 -5.38 -12.19 14.54
C TYR A 112 -6.11 -11.47 15.70
N PRO A 113 -5.55 -11.26 16.93
CA PRO A 113 -4.20 -11.45 17.43
C PRO A 113 -4.11 -12.62 18.39
N SER A 114 -3.09 -13.47 18.27
CA SER A 114 -2.56 -14.06 19.50
C SER A 114 -1.03 -14.05 19.42
N LYS A 115 -0.42 -13.40 20.41
CA LYS A 115 1.02 -13.37 20.61
C LYS A 115 1.36 -14.56 21.49
N PHE A 116 2.27 -15.43 21.06
CA PHE A 116 2.81 -16.48 21.92
C PHE A 116 4.24 -16.07 22.29
N MET A 117 4.46 -15.80 23.58
CA MET A 117 5.71 -15.23 24.09
C MET A 117 6.18 -14.04 23.23
N GLY A 118 5.29 -13.12 22.89
CA GLY A 118 5.64 -11.94 22.10
C GLY A 118 5.89 -12.16 20.61
N ILE A 119 5.88 -13.40 20.08
CA ILE A 119 5.91 -13.65 18.64
C ILE A 119 4.47 -13.71 18.10
N PRO A 120 4.15 -13.02 17.00
CA PRO A 120 2.81 -13.04 16.44
C PRO A 120 2.56 -14.28 15.57
N PHE A 121 1.38 -14.89 15.73
CA PHE A 121 0.94 -16.06 14.98
C PHE A 121 -0.46 -15.83 14.38
N TRP A 122 -0.69 -16.45 13.23
CA TRP A 122 -2.03 -16.66 12.70
C TRP A 122 -2.77 -17.67 13.58
N ARG A 123 -4.02 -17.38 13.93
CA ARG A 123 -4.88 -18.25 14.73
C ARG A 123 -6.06 -18.73 13.89
N ARG A 124 -6.54 -19.95 14.11
CA ARG A 124 -7.85 -20.34 13.57
C ARG A 124 -8.96 -19.50 14.22
N ALA A 125 -10.03 -19.23 13.49
CA ALA A 125 -11.24 -18.69 14.07
C ALA A 125 -11.75 -19.64 15.18
N ARG A 126 -12.18 -19.07 16.32
CA ARG A 126 -12.70 -19.86 17.47
C ARG A 126 -14.15 -20.29 17.27
N LYS A 127 -14.90 -19.52 16.48
CA LYS A 127 -16.26 -19.83 16.05
C LYS A 127 -16.21 -20.54 14.70
N GLU A 128 -17.28 -21.25 14.37
CA GLU A 128 -17.55 -21.64 12.99
C GLU A 128 -17.45 -20.36 12.14
N PHE A 129 -16.64 -20.42 11.09
CA PHE A 129 -16.46 -19.28 10.21
C PHE A 129 -17.79 -19.06 9.47
N GLU A 130 -18.52 -18.02 9.85
CA GLU A 130 -19.79 -17.66 9.22
C GLU A 130 -19.58 -16.50 8.26
N MET A 131 -19.91 -16.69 6.98
CA MET A 131 -19.72 -15.64 5.97
C MET A 131 -20.52 -14.37 6.31
N ARG A 132 -21.68 -14.53 6.94
CA ARG A 132 -22.59 -13.42 7.28
C ARG A 132 -21.96 -12.44 8.26
N ASP A 133 -21.04 -12.89 9.11
CA ASP A 133 -20.29 -12.03 10.04
C ASP A 133 -19.34 -11.06 9.31
N HIS A 134 -19.04 -11.32 8.03
CA HIS A 134 -18.15 -10.51 7.21
C HIS A 134 -18.87 -9.58 6.24
N LEU A 135 -20.20 -9.63 6.14
CA LEU A 135 -20.98 -8.79 5.23
C LEU A 135 -21.79 -7.77 6.02
N ARG A 136 -21.43 -6.48 5.90
CA ARG A 136 -22.23 -5.38 6.41
C ARG A 136 -23.18 -4.86 5.35
N VAL A 137 -24.47 -5.06 5.58
CA VAL A 137 -25.51 -4.36 4.84
C VAL A 137 -25.82 -3.07 5.58
N LEU A 138 -25.33 -1.96 5.05
CA LEU A 138 -25.57 -0.66 5.62
C LEU A 138 -26.83 -0.08 4.97
N GLY A 139 -27.90 0.00 5.76
CA GLY A 139 -29.10 0.70 5.35
C GLY A 139 -28.84 2.21 5.34
N ALA A 140 -28.63 2.77 4.15
CA ALA A 140 -29.15 4.12 3.94
C ALA A 140 -30.67 4.03 4.11
N GLN A 141 -31.32 5.04 4.70
CA GLN A 141 -32.76 5.18 4.47
C GLN A 141 -32.95 5.15 2.95
N GLU A 142 -33.82 4.28 2.44
CA GLU A 142 -33.99 4.08 1.01
C GLU A 142 -34.20 5.45 0.33
N GLY A 143 -33.36 5.79 -0.66
CA GLY A 143 -33.35 7.13 -1.26
C GLY A 143 -32.47 8.19 -0.58
N HIS A 144 -31.60 7.83 0.37
CA HIS A 144 -30.59 8.76 0.90
C HIS A 144 -29.74 9.31 -0.26
N ASN A 145 -29.70 10.62 -0.36
CA ASN A 145 -28.99 11.33 -1.42
C ASN A 145 -27.58 11.67 -0.94
N PHE A 146 -26.59 10.95 -1.46
CA PHE A 146 -25.18 11.26 -1.21
C PHE A 146 -24.73 12.33 -2.21
N ASN A 147 -24.40 13.52 -1.72
CA ASN A 147 -23.47 14.38 -2.44
C ASN A 147 -22.02 13.85 -2.28
N GLU A 148 -21.05 14.48 -2.95
CA GLU A 148 -19.64 14.05 -2.90
C GLU A 148 -19.05 14.12 -1.48
N ASP A 149 -19.39 15.14 -0.70
CA ASP A 149 -18.90 15.33 0.67
C ASP A 149 -19.50 14.29 1.63
N ASP A 150 -20.80 14.02 1.52
CA ASP A 150 -21.50 13.00 2.29
C ASP A 150 -20.91 11.62 2.02
N LEU A 151 -20.62 11.33 0.75
CA LEU A 151 -20.02 10.07 0.34
C LEU A 151 -18.59 9.94 0.87
N ASN A 152 -17.77 10.98 0.78
CA ASN A 152 -16.43 11.00 1.35
C ASN A 152 -16.46 10.78 2.86
N ALA A 153 -17.33 11.49 3.58
CA ALA A 153 -17.51 11.36 5.02
C ALA A 153 -17.97 9.95 5.42
N PHE A 154 -18.92 9.37 4.67
CA PHE A 154 -19.39 8.01 4.85
C PHE A 154 -18.25 6.99 4.67
N LEU A 155 -17.48 7.10 3.59
CA LEU A 155 -16.37 6.20 3.30
C LEU A 155 -15.26 6.30 4.34
N VAL A 156 -14.90 7.52 4.79
CA VAL A 156 -13.93 7.72 5.89
C VAL A 156 -14.42 7.04 7.17
N LYS A 157 -15.70 7.22 7.51
CA LYS A 157 -16.28 6.63 8.71
C LYS A 157 -16.22 5.10 8.64
N TRP A 158 -16.63 4.50 7.52
CA TRP A 158 -16.58 3.05 7.33
C TRP A 158 -15.14 2.52 7.40
N MET A 159 -14.20 3.14 6.68
CA MET A 159 -12.80 2.71 6.63
C MET A 159 -12.07 2.75 7.98
N ARG A 160 -12.63 3.47 8.95
CA ARG A 160 -12.11 3.60 10.30
C ARG A 160 -12.83 2.76 11.33
N LEU A 161 -13.87 2.02 10.93
CA LEU A 161 -14.52 1.10 11.84
C LEU A 161 -13.51 0.05 12.33
N PRO A 162 -13.52 -0.26 13.64
CA PRO A 162 -12.67 -1.31 14.16
C PRO A 162 -13.08 -2.68 13.60
N PHE A 163 -12.10 -3.54 13.39
CA PHE A 163 -12.35 -4.94 13.11
C PHE A 163 -12.88 -5.62 14.37
N THR A 164 -13.94 -6.41 14.22
CA THR A 164 -14.55 -7.15 15.33
C THR A 164 -13.56 -8.15 15.91
N GLU A 165 -13.45 -8.19 17.25
CA GLU A 165 -12.56 -9.12 17.93
C GLU A 165 -12.99 -10.58 17.67
N GLY A 166 -12.01 -11.43 17.37
CA GLY A 166 -12.27 -12.85 17.11
C GLY A 166 -12.72 -13.19 15.69
N ILE A 167 -12.86 -12.20 14.81
CA ILE A 167 -13.27 -12.36 13.41
C ILE A 167 -12.05 -12.06 12.49
N PRO A 168 -11.88 -12.77 11.34
CA PRO A 168 -10.84 -12.44 10.38
C PRO A 168 -10.87 -10.97 9.94
N PHE A 169 -9.70 -10.38 9.66
CA PHE A 169 -9.53 -8.94 9.44
C PHE A 169 -9.91 -8.46 8.05
N TRP A 170 -11.10 -8.83 7.61
CA TRP A 170 -11.70 -8.34 6.40
C TRP A 170 -13.21 -8.23 6.55
N GLU A 171 -13.79 -7.37 5.73
CA GLU A 171 -15.20 -7.08 5.72
C GLU A 171 -15.63 -6.64 4.33
N ALA A 172 -16.74 -7.18 3.86
CA ALA A 172 -17.48 -6.67 2.72
C ALA A 172 -18.60 -5.74 3.22
N MET A 173 -18.88 -4.69 2.47
CA MET A 173 -19.94 -3.75 2.75
C MET A 173 -20.80 -3.54 1.51
N VAL A 174 -22.12 -3.53 1.69
CA VAL A 174 -23.09 -3.21 0.63
C VAL A 174 -24.03 -2.13 1.16
N VAL A 175 -24.14 -1.03 0.40
CA VAL A 175 -25.14 0.03 0.62
C VAL A 175 -26.07 0.00 -0.59
N PRO A 176 -27.21 -0.70 -0.52
CA PRO A 176 -28.10 -0.85 -1.65
C PRO A 176 -29.01 0.37 -1.83
N GLY A 177 -29.23 0.80 -3.07
CA GLY A 177 -30.33 1.72 -3.41
C GLY A 177 -30.16 3.16 -2.91
N VAL A 178 -28.93 3.68 -2.95
CA VAL A 178 -28.62 5.08 -2.65
C VAL A 178 -28.78 5.96 -3.88
N THR A 179 -29.07 7.24 -3.68
CA THR A 179 -29.07 8.21 -4.77
C THR A 179 -27.72 8.91 -4.83
N ILE A 180 -27.01 8.81 -5.95
CA ILE A 180 -25.75 9.52 -6.20
C ILE A 180 -25.91 10.26 -7.52
N SER A 181 -25.80 11.59 -7.49
CA SER A 181 -26.02 12.45 -8.65
C SER A 181 -27.38 12.24 -9.33
N GLY A 182 -28.43 11.99 -8.52
CA GLY A 182 -29.80 11.82 -9.00
C GLY A 182 -30.14 10.43 -9.55
N GLU A 183 -29.18 9.49 -9.59
CA GLU A 183 -29.42 8.11 -10.06
C GLU A 183 -29.34 7.11 -8.91
N THR A 184 -30.16 6.05 -8.98
CA THR A 184 -30.08 4.93 -8.04
C THR A 184 -28.81 4.12 -8.29
N ARG A 185 -27.99 4.00 -7.25
CA ARG A 185 -26.72 3.29 -7.22
C ARG A 185 -26.64 2.38 -6.01
N SER A 186 -25.62 1.54 -6.02
CA SER A 186 -25.17 0.83 -4.84
C SER A 186 -23.69 1.04 -4.62
N ILE A 187 -23.28 1.01 -3.36
CA ILE A 187 -21.87 1.03 -2.98
C ILE A 187 -21.50 -0.37 -2.52
N PHE A 188 -20.47 -0.94 -3.12
CA PHE A 188 -19.82 -2.15 -2.65
C PHE A 188 -18.43 -1.80 -2.13
N GLY A 189 -18.08 -2.31 -0.95
CA GLY A 189 -16.76 -2.13 -0.34
C GLY A 189 -16.17 -3.47 0.05
N LEU A 190 -14.87 -3.65 -0.17
CA LEU A 190 -14.09 -4.74 0.42
C LEU A 190 -12.93 -4.12 1.21
N GLN A 191 -13.02 -4.16 2.53
CA GLN A 191 -12.00 -3.71 3.46
C GLN A 191 -11.18 -4.90 3.97
N THR A 192 -9.87 -4.74 4.03
CA THR A 192 -8.94 -5.70 4.65
C THR A 192 -7.91 -4.95 5.48
N ASN A 193 -7.41 -5.59 6.53
CA ASN A 193 -6.14 -5.17 7.09
C ASN A 193 -4.98 -5.60 6.17
N HIS A 194 -3.97 -4.75 6.03
CA HIS A 194 -2.81 -5.04 5.19
C HIS A 194 -2.04 -6.31 5.59
N ALA A 195 -2.15 -6.76 6.85
CA ALA A 195 -1.53 -7.98 7.34
C ALA A 195 -2.06 -9.25 6.66
N ILE A 196 -3.35 -9.31 6.31
CA ILE A 196 -3.94 -10.53 5.71
C ILE A 196 -3.72 -10.59 4.20
N GLY A 197 -3.71 -9.45 3.52
CA GLY A 197 -3.69 -9.38 2.07
C GLY A 197 -3.26 -8.01 1.58
N ASP A 198 -2.40 -7.99 0.57
CA ASP A 198 -2.02 -6.76 -0.11
C ASP A 198 -3.03 -6.35 -1.20
N GLY A 199 -2.68 -5.30 -1.93
CA GLY A 199 -3.46 -4.80 -3.03
C GLY A 199 -3.75 -5.80 -4.16
N PHE A 200 -2.75 -6.58 -4.53
CA PHE A 200 -2.81 -7.52 -5.64
C PHE A 200 -3.69 -8.73 -5.27
N SER A 201 -3.49 -9.30 -4.08
CA SER A 201 -4.32 -10.37 -3.54
C SER A 201 -5.81 -10.02 -3.53
N LYS A 202 -6.15 -8.77 -3.17
CA LYS A 202 -7.52 -8.28 -3.22
C LYS A 202 -8.06 -8.12 -4.65
N LEU A 203 -7.24 -7.68 -5.60
CA LEU A 203 -7.66 -7.60 -7.01
C LEU A 203 -8.00 -8.99 -7.54
N CYS A 204 -7.14 -9.99 -7.30
CA CYS A 204 -7.40 -11.36 -7.68
C CYS A 204 -8.68 -11.92 -7.03
N LEU A 205 -8.97 -11.57 -5.78
CA LEU A 205 -10.23 -11.92 -5.13
C LEU A 205 -11.43 -11.24 -5.81
N LEU A 206 -11.33 -9.94 -6.09
CA LEU A 206 -12.41 -9.17 -6.76
C LEU A 206 -12.70 -9.65 -8.17
N GLU A 207 -11.70 -10.12 -8.90
CA GLU A 207 -11.86 -10.76 -10.21
C GLU A 207 -12.71 -12.04 -10.15
N LYS A 208 -12.69 -12.75 -9.02
CA LYS A 208 -13.53 -13.94 -8.82
C LYS A 208 -14.97 -13.59 -8.45
N ILE A 209 -15.23 -12.35 -8.00
CA ILE A 209 -16.54 -11.91 -7.52
C ILE A 209 -17.37 -11.28 -8.65
N VAL A 210 -16.74 -10.70 -9.67
CA VAL A 210 -17.46 -10.11 -10.82
C VAL A 210 -18.09 -11.17 -11.73
N ASP A 211 -19.06 -10.77 -12.56
CA ASP A 211 -19.77 -11.71 -13.45
C ASP A 211 -18.94 -12.08 -14.68
N ASN A 212 -18.23 -11.11 -15.24
CA ASN A 212 -17.49 -11.30 -16.49
C ASN A 212 -16.06 -11.70 -16.17
N ALA A 213 -15.55 -12.71 -16.88
CA ALA A 213 -14.15 -13.11 -16.75
C ALA A 213 -13.23 -11.94 -17.10
N ILE A 214 -12.34 -11.63 -16.17
CA ILE A 214 -11.30 -10.63 -16.35
C ILE A 214 -10.00 -11.41 -16.49
N PRO A 215 -9.16 -11.13 -17.50
CA PRO A 215 -7.81 -11.66 -17.49
C PRO A 215 -7.17 -11.24 -16.17
N PRO A 216 -6.43 -12.14 -15.48
CA PRO A 216 -5.75 -11.77 -14.25
C PRO A 216 -4.92 -10.52 -14.52
N PRO A 217 -4.72 -9.65 -13.51
CA PRO A 217 -3.94 -8.45 -13.71
C PRO A 217 -2.61 -8.93 -14.26
N GLU A 218 -2.12 -8.34 -15.35
CA GLU A 218 -0.75 -8.63 -15.77
C GLU A 218 0.11 -8.33 -14.55
N VAL A 219 0.56 -9.39 -13.86
CA VAL A 219 1.63 -9.28 -12.89
C VAL A 219 2.69 -8.58 -13.71
N CYS A 220 3.15 -7.41 -13.26
CA CYS A 220 4.34 -6.82 -13.82
C CYS A 220 5.47 -7.81 -13.50
N ARG A 221 5.58 -8.87 -14.31
CA ARG A 221 6.72 -9.73 -14.42
C ARG A 221 7.77 -8.78 -14.95
N VAL A 222 8.54 -8.22 -14.03
CA VAL A 222 9.83 -7.68 -14.41
C VAL A 222 10.62 -8.92 -14.83
N THR A 223 10.53 -9.20 -16.12
CA THR A 223 11.17 -10.35 -16.73
C THR A 223 12.66 -10.06 -16.69
N ASP A 224 13.34 -10.62 -15.70
CA ASP A 224 14.80 -10.72 -15.76
C ASP A 224 15.10 -11.67 -16.90
N LYS A 225 15.43 -11.10 -18.06
CA LYS A 225 15.82 -11.87 -19.25
C LYS A 225 17.10 -12.70 -19.04
N ASN A 226 17.79 -12.58 -17.88
CA ASN A 226 19.13 -13.15 -17.69
C ASN A 226 19.40 -13.93 -16.37
N ASP A 227 18.49 -14.02 -15.39
CA ASP A 227 18.86 -14.56 -14.06
C ASP A 227 18.36 -15.99 -13.81
N ALA A 228 18.96 -16.95 -14.53
CA ALA A 228 18.86 -18.38 -14.22
C ALA A 228 19.77 -18.82 -13.04
N ASN A 229 20.49 -17.90 -12.38
CA ASN A 229 21.47 -18.19 -11.33
C ASN A 229 21.05 -17.66 -9.94
N LEU A 230 19.84 -18.01 -9.48
CA LEU A 230 19.34 -17.65 -8.15
C LEU A 230 20.21 -18.17 -6.99
N GLY A 231 21.04 -19.21 -7.21
CA GLY A 231 21.94 -19.75 -6.18
C GLY A 231 23.07 -18.81 -5.72
N GLY A 232 23.48 -17.84 -6.56
CA GLY A 232 24.48 -16.83 -6.21
C GLY A 232 23.92 -15.62 -5.45
N SER A 233 22.59 -15.49 -5.37
CA SER A 233 21.93 -14.25 -4.94
C SER A 233 21.99 -13.95 -3.44
N GLN A 234 22.08 -14.97 -2.58
CA GLN A 234 22.03 -14.76 -1.12
C GLN A 234 23.29 -14.07 -0.58
N LEU A 235 24.47 -14.44 -1.09
CA LEU A 235 25.71 -13.80 -0.68
C LEU A 235 25.79 -12.36 -1.21
N SER A 236 25.35 -12.11 -2.46
CA SER A 236 25.29 -10.74 -2.99
C SER A 236 24.32 -9.87 -2.20
N ASP A 237 23.19 -10.41 -1.76
CA ASP A 237 22.21 -9.69 -0.94
C ASP A 237 22.84 -9.34 0.43
N LEU A 238 23.53 -10.27 1.08
CA LEU A 238 24.26 -10.00 2.33
C LEU A 238 25.35 -8.93 2.17
N LEU A 239 26.11 -8.96 1.07
CA LEU A 239 27.15 -7.96 0.79
C LEU A 239 26.57 -6.57 0.51
N ARG A 240 25.31 -6.49 0.04
CA ARG A 240 24.58 -5.23 -0.18
C ARG A 240 23.96 -4.66 1.09
N LEU A 241 23.86 -5.46 2.15
CA LEU A 241 23.18 -5.08 3.39
C LEU A 241 23.68 -3.77 4.01
N PRO A 242 24.99 -3.47 4.07
CA PRO A 242 25.46 -2.17 4.58
C PRO A 242 24.92 -0.98 3.78
N ASP A 243 24.88 -1.09 2.45
CA ASP A 243 24.34 -0.04 1.58
C ASP A 243 22.82 0.10 1.75
N THR A 244 22.10 -1.03 1.84
CA THR A 244 20.65 -1.03 2.14
C THR A 244 20.36 -0.41 3.52
N LEU A 245 21.09 -0.78 4.56
CA LEU A 245 20.88 -0.22 5.90
C LEU A 245 21.29 1.25 5.98
N SER A 246 22.36 1.66 5.30
CA SER A 246 22.78 3.05 5.19
C SER A 246 21.70 3.89 4.51
N LYS A 247 21.14 3.40 3.39
CA LYS A 247 20.03 4.06 2.72
C LYS A 247 18.78 4.11 3.61
N LEU A 248 18.44 3.01 4.30
CA LEU A 248 17.36 3.00 5.28
C LEU A 248 17.56 4.08 6.34
N PHE A 249 18.77 4.16 6.92
CA PHE A 249 19.09 5.12 7.97
C PHE A 249 19.04 6.57 7.46
N CYS A 250 19.70 6.86 6.34
CA CYS A 250 19.77 8.21 5.77
C CYS A 250 18.40 8.69 5.28
N ASP A 251 17.71 7.87 4.48
CA ASP A 251 16.46 8.28 3.85
C ASP A 251 15.28 8.19 4.84
N PHE A 252 15.19 7.16 5.69
CA PHE A 252 14.11 7.09 6.68
C PHE A 252 14.43 7.85 7.97
N LEU A 253 15.58 7.72 8.61
CA LEU A 253 15.70 8.23 10.00
C LEU A 253 16.14 9.69 10.07
N LEU A 254 16.90 10.17 9.09
CA LEU A 254 17.43 11.54 9.11
C LEU A 254 16.56 12.55 8.35
N HIS A 255 15.70 12.09 7.45
CA HIS A 255 14.86 12.98 6.67
C HIS A 255 13.80 13.67 7.54
N LYS A 256 13.84 15.00 7.58
CA LYS A 256 12.88 15.84 8.30
C LYS A 256 12.33 16.90 7.36
N ASP A 257 11.02 16.97 7.29
CA ASP A 257 10.24 17.93 6.51
C ASP A 257 8.95 18.30 7.26
N ILE A 258 8.07 19.06 6.61
CA ILE A 258 6.78 19.47 7.17
C ILE A 258 5.83 18.27 7.39
N PHE A 259 5.94 17.21 6.60
CA PHE A 259 5.04 16.07 6.61
C PHE A 259 5.45 15.04 7.67
N THR A 260 6.72 14.94 8.01
CA THR A 260 7.22 14.02 9.03
C THR A 260 6.91 14.47 10.46
N ARG A 261 6.40 15.71 10.67
CA ARG A 261 6.04 16.23 12.00
C ARG A 261 5.09 15.27 12.72
N ALA A 262 5.29 15.15 14.05
CA ALA A 262 4.42 14.33 14.91
C ALA A 262 2.96 14.76 14.72
N LYS A 263 2.06 13.77 14.65
CA LYS A 263 0.62 13.99 14.51
C LYS A 263 -0.01 13.99 15.89
N SER A 264 -0.80 15.01 16.14
CA SER A 264 -1.62 15.22 17.35
C SER A 264 -2.97 14.53 17.22
N SER A 265 -3.48 14.41 15.99
CA SER A 265 -4.69 13.67 15.69
C SER A 265 -4.40 12.43 14.87
N ASP A 266 -5.15 11.36 15.11
CA ASP A 266 -5.22 10.21 14.22
C ASP A 266 -6.30 10.43 13.13
N ASP A 267 -7.02 11.56 13.15
CA ASP A 267 -8.13 11.83 12.23
C ASP A 267 -7.62 11.99 10.81
N VAL A 268 -8.45 11.55 9.87
CA VAL A 268 -8.12 11.58 8.45
C VAL A 268 -9.28 12.16 7.68
N ALA A 269 -8.96 12.84 6.60
CA ALA A 269 -9.88 13.19 5.55
C ALA A 269 -9.59 12.33 4.32
N LEU A 270 -10.62 12.07 3.52
CA LEU A 270 -10.53 11.38 2.24
C LEU A 270 -10.97 12.35 1.16
N TYR A 271 -10.16 12.42 0.12
CA TYR A 271 -10.45 13.13 -1.11
C TYR A 271 -10.36 12.15 -2.26
N ARG A 272 -11.20 12.34 -3.28
CA ARG A 272 -11.26 11.44 -4.42
C ARG A 272 -11.50 12.21 -5.70
N ALA A 273 -10.82 11.81 -6.77
CA ALA A 273 -11.06 12.35 -8.09
C ALA A 273 -10.95 11.24 -9.13
N THR A 274 -11.68 11.39 -10.23
CA THR A 274 -11.62 10.47 -11.36
C THR A 274 -11.30 11.26 -12.62
N TYR A 275 -10.30 10.81 -13.37
CA TYR A 275 -9.86 11.45 -14.59
C TYR A 275 -9.95 10.49 -15.76
N PRO A 276 -10.13 10.99 -17.00
CA PRO A 276 -9.94 10.19 -18.19
C PRO A 276 -8.52 9.65 -18.26
N MET A 277 -8.36 8.33 -18.38
CA MET A 277 -7.07 7.66 -18.56
C MET A 277 -6.35 8.16 -19.82
N ARG A 278 -7.11 8.59 -20.84
CA ARG A 278 -6.58 9.18 -22.08
C ARG A 278 -5.61 10.34 -21.77
N THR A 279 -5.94 11.19 -20.80
CA THR A 279 -5.12 12.34 -20.42
C THR A 279 -3.72 11.92 -19.99
N PHE A 280 -3.61 10.89 -19.14
CA PHE A 280 -2.32 10.37 -18.67
C PHE A 280 -1.58 9.58 -19.77
N LYS A 281 -2.31 8.82 -20.60
CA LYS A 281 -1.74 8.11 -21.75
C LYS A 281 -1.11 9.09 -22.75
N GLU A 282 -1.77 10.22 -23.01
CA GLU A 282 -1.27 11.27 -23.91
C GLU A 282 0.03 11.89 -23.38
N VAL A 283 0.08 12.28 -22.10
CA VAL A 283 1.31 12.81 -21.48
C VAL A 283 2.46 11.80 -21.58
N ARG A 284 2.22 10.53 -21.25
CA ARG A 284 3.23 9.46 -21.38
C ARG A 284 3.68 9.26 -22.82
N PHE A 285 2.77 9.40 -23.78
CA PHE A 285 3.09 9.29 -25.20
C PHE A 285 3.99 10.45 -25.65
N LEU A 286 3.65 11.68 -25.28
CA LEU A 286 4.44 12.86 -25.64
C LEU A 286 5.86 12.81 -25.04
N LEU A 287 6.00 12.43 -23.77
CA LEU A 287 7.31 12.20 -23.13
C LEU A 287 8.14 11.15 -23.88
N GLY A 288 7.49 10.05 -24.28
CA GLY A 288 8.14 9.01 -25.07
C GLY A 288 8.59 9.48 -26.45
N ALA A 289 7.79 10.32 -27.12
CA ALA A 289 8.12 10.90 -28.42
C ALA A 289 9.31 11.85 -28.36
N GLN A 290 9.54 12.52 -27.22
CA GLN A 290 10.71 13.37 -26.99
C GLN A 290 11.98 12.61 -26.56
N GLY A 291 11.96 11.27 -26.55
CA GLY A 291 13.11 10.47 -26.14
C GLY A 291 13.34 10.43 -24.63
N GLN A 292 12.42 10.95 -23.80
CA GLN A 292 12.51 10.87 -22.33
C GLN A 292 12.04 9.52 -21.78
N GLY A 293 11.70 8.57 -22.66
CA GLY A 293 11.10 7.29 -22.29
C GLY A 293 9.63 7.41 -21.90
N ARG A 294 8.97 6.27 -21.65
CA ARG A 294 7.58 6.22 -21.20
C ARG A 294 7.56 5.96 -19.69
N PRO A 295 7.37 6.97 -18.83
CA PRO A 295 7.41 6.74 -17.38
C PRO A 295 6.31 5.76 -16.96
N PRO A 296 6.52 4.96 -15.89
CA PRO A 296 5.44 4.24 -15.24
C PRO A 296 4.34 5.21 -14.79
N LEU A 297 3.07 4.79 -14.88
CA LEU A 297 1.93 5.64 -14.47
C LEU A 297 2.05 6.12 -13.02
N LEU A 298 2.56 5.26 -12.14
CA LEU A 298 2.81 5.57 -10.74
C LEU A 298 3.79 6.74 -10.56
N LEU A 299 4.90 6.77 -11.31
CA LEU A 299 5.87 7.88 -11.20
C LEU A 299 5.29 9.18 -11.74
N LEU A 300 4.56 9.11 -12.87
CA LEU A 300 3.83 10.27 -13.39
C LEU A 300 2.82 10.81 -12.36
N GLY A 301 2.03 9.92 -11.75
CA GLY A 301 1.07 10.28 -10.71
C GLY A 301 1.73 10.92 -9.49
N VAL A 302 2.84 10.37 -9.01
CA VAL A 302 3.63 10.94 -7.90
C VAL A 302 4.18 12.32 -8.25
N THR A 303 4.73 12.51 -9.46
CA THR A 303 5.23 13.81 -9.91
C THR A 303 4.13 14.87 -9.94
N LEU A 304 2.96 14.54 -10.49
CA LEU A 304 1.83 15.45 -10.58
C LEU A 304 1.27 15.78 -9.20
N LEU A 305 1.13 14.78 -8.33
CA LEU A 305 0.70 14.98 -6.95
C LEU A 305 1.68 15.87 -6.17
N ALA A 306 2.99 15.67 -6.35
CA ALA A 306 4.01 16.50 -5.72
C ALA A 306 3.89 17.98 -6.14
N GLY A 307 3.57 18.26 -7.40
CA GLY A 307 3.32 19.62 -7.86
C GLY A 307 2.02 20.22 -7.34
N ALA A 308 0.97 19.41 -7.26
CA ALA A 308 -0.27 19.82 -6.65
C ALA A 308 -0.08 20.18 -5.15
N LEU A 309 0.72 19.37 -4.44
CA LEU A 309 1.13 19.67 -3.06
C LEU A 309 1.98 20.94 -2.97
N ARG A 310 2.91 21.18 -3.89
CA ARG A 310 3.68 22.44 -3.96
C ARG A 310 2.75 23.64 -4.04
N ARG A 311 1.73 23.60 -4.91
CA ARG A 311 0.74 24.69 -5.06
C ARG A 311 -0.06 24.90 -3.79
N PHE A 312 -0.59 23.82 -3.21
CA PHE A 312 -1.33 23.84 -1.95
C PHE A 312 -0.49 24.43 -0.80
N LEU A 313 0.79 24.09 -0.76
CA LEU A 313 1.74 24.52 0.26
C LEU A 313 2.60 25.70 -0.20
N SER A 314 2.17 26.49 -1.18
CA SER A 314 2.99 27.56 -1.78
C SER A 314 3.62 28.52 -0.77
N ARG A 315 2.99 28.73 0.40
CA ARG A 315 3.53 29.55 1.50
C ARG A 315 4.58 28.85 2.37
N LEU A 316 4.62 27.51 2.33
CA LEU A 316 5.46 26.65 3.18
C LEU A 316 6.54 25.92 2.38
N CYS A 317 6.38 25.79 1.06
CA CYS A 317 7.35 25.17 0.19
C CYS A 317 8.44 26.18 -0.19
N SER A 318 9.67 25.90 0.22
CA SER A 318 10.85 26.58 -0.30
C SER A 318 11.34 25.93 -1.60
N ASP A 319 12.07 26.69 -2.40
CA ASP A 319 12.80 26.14 -3.54
C ASP A 319 13.72 25.00 -3.09
N GLY A 320 13.77 23.94 -3.90
CA GLY A 320 14.56 22.74 -3.59
C GLY A 320 14.03 21.86 -2.46
N MET A 321 12.85 22.16 -1.89
CA MET A 321 12.23 21.29 -0.89
C MET A 321 12.02 19.87 -1.43
N THR A 322 12.39 18.87 -0.63
CA THR A 322 12.16 17.45 -0.95
C THR A 322 11.30 16.78 0.11
N THR A 323 10.62 15.72 -0.27
CA THR A 323 9.98 14.78 0.66
C THR A 323 10.17 13.36 0.16
N ASN A 324 10.06 12.38 1.05
CA ASN A 324 10.12 10.98 0.67
C ASN A 324 8.72 10.40 0.50
N PHE A 325 8.55 9.71 -0.62
CA PHE A 325 7.38 8.89 -0.91
C PHE A 325 7.73 7.41 -0.72
N VAL A 326 6.94 6.68 0.06
CA VAL A 326 6.91 5.21 0.00
C VAL A 326 6.07 4.82 -1.20
N VAL A 327 6.69 4.16 -2.17
CA VAL A 327 6.00 3.75 -3.39
C VAL A 327 5.93 2.23 -3.44
N ALA A 328 4.71 1.69 -3.48
CA ALA A 328 4.49 0.25 -3.60
C ALA A 328 4.97 -0.26 -4.97
N LEU A 329 5.76 -1.33 -4.98
CA LEU A 329 6.31 -1.94 -6.18
C LEU A 329 6.27 -3.47 -6.11
N PRO A 330 6.12 -4.16 -7.25
CA PRO A 330 6.41 -5.58 -7.31
C PRO A 330 7.92 -5.83 -7.09
N VAL A 331 8.27 -6.96 -6.50
CA VAL A 331 9.66 -7.42 -6.38
C VAL A 331 10.09 -8.00 -7.74
N ARG A 332 11.27 -7.63 -8.26
CA ARG A 332 11.73 -8.16 -9.55
C ARG A 332 12.06 -9.64 -9.44
N GLY A 333 11.76 -10.39 -10.50
CA GLY A 333 12.04 -11.83 -10.57
C GLY A 333 11.27 -12.69 -9.57
N VAL A 334 10.33 -12.13 -8.79
CA VAL A 334 9.53 -12.87 -7.82
C VAL A 334 8.05 -12.72 -8.17
N GLU A 335 7.42 -13.82 -8.55
CA GLU A 335 5.98 -13.85 -8.79
C GLU A 335 5.21 -13.71 -7.48
N HIS A 336 4.12 -12.94 -7.51
CA HIS A 336 3.20 -12.90 -6.38
C HIS A 336 2.63 -14.32 -6.16
N PRO A 337 2.63 -14.84 -4.91
CA PRO A 337 2.08 -16.16 -4.63
C PRO A 337 0.60 -16.29 -5.06
N PRO A 338 0.12 -17.46 -5.51
CA PRO A 338 -1.30 -17.63 -5.83
C PRO A 338 -2.21 -17.52 -4.60
N GLN A 339 -1.67 -17.66 -3.39
CA GLN A 339 -2.41 -17.53 -2.14
C GLN A 339 -2.73 -16.06 -1.85
N PHE A 340 -3.91 -15.82 -1.27
CA PHE A 340 -4.28 -14.53 -0.71
C PHE A 340 -3.33 -14.21 0.45
N CYS A 341 -2.42 -13.27 0.25
CA CYS A 341 -1.37 -12.96 1.21
C CYS A 341 -0.91 -11.51 1.12
N ASN A 342 -0.17 -11.07 2.13
CA ASN A 342 0.53 -9.80 2.06
C ASN A 342 1.89 -10.04 1.43
N PHE A 343 2.03 -9.64 0.17
CA PHE A 343 3.28 -9.71 -0.58
C PHE A 343 3.78 -8.31 -0.97
N TRP A 344 3.38 -7.31 -0.18
CA TRP A 344 3.71 -5.92 -0.44
C TRP A 344 5.20 -5.65 -0.31
N CYS A 345 5.74 -5.00 -1.32
CA CYS A 345 7.07 -4.42 -1.29
C CYS A 345 7.00 -2.95 -1.68
N HIS A 346 8.02 -2.18 -1.29
CA HIS A 346 8.09 -0.76 -1.60
C HIS A 346 9.51 -0.29 -1.83
N THR A 347 9.61 0.88 -2.45
CA THR A 347 10.82 1.71 -2.45
C THR A 347 10.54 3.03 -1.77
N LEU A 348 11.60 3.68 -1.31
CA LEU A 348 11.58 5.11 -1.06
C LEU A 348 12.01 5.87 -2.30
N LEU A 349 11.28 6.92 -2.62
CA LEU A 349 11.64 7.90 -3.63
C LEU A 349 11.71 9.28 -2.99
N ASN A 350 12.85 9.95 -3.12
CA ASN A 350 12.98 11.35 -2.75
C ASN A 350 12.43 12.20 -3.91
N VAL A 351 11.37 12.94 -3.64
CA VAL A 351 10.63 13.74 -4.62
C VAL A 351 10.87 15.22 -4.36
N GLN A 352 11.26 15.95 -5.41
CA GLN A 352 11.52 17.39 -5.36
C GLN A 352 10.21 18.18 -5.43
N ILE A 353 9.50 18.30 -4.31
CA ILE A 353 8.27 19.10 -4.23
C ILE A 353 8.53 20.57 -4.57
N GLY A 354 9.68 21.12 -4.18
CA GLY A 354 10.03 22.52 -4.45
C GLY A 354 10.34 22.83 -5.92
N GLU A 355 10.58 21.81 -6.77
CA GLU A 355 10.82 22.01 -8.21
C GLU A 355 9.50 22.42 -8.89
N GLU A 356 9.51 23.55 -9.60
CA GLU A 356 8.34 24.09 -10.28
C GLU A 356 7.99 23.30 -11.54
N SER A 357 9.00 22.93 -12.33
CA SER A 357 8.81 22.26 -13.60
C SER A 357 8.42 20.79 -13.39
N PRO A 358 7.21 20.36 -13.80
CA PRO A 358 6.82 18.96 -13.70
C PRO A 358 7.71 18.03 -14.51
N THR A 359 8.28 18.48 -15.64
CA THR A 359 9.20 17.65 -16.43
C THR A 359 10.56 17.45 -15.75
N LYS A 360 11.14 18.50 -15.14
CA LYS A 360 12.36 18.36 -14.32
C LYS A 360 12.12 17.49 -13.10
N ARG A 361 10.99 17.68 -12.40
CA ARG A 361 10.59 16.87 -11.25
C ARG A 361 10.44 15.39 -11.63
N LEU A 362 9.83 15.10 -12.79
CA LEU A 362 9.71 13.73 -13.30
C LEU A 362 11.08 13.13 -13.62
N SER A 363 11.94 13.87 -14.31
CA SER A 363 13.29 13.42 -14.68
C SER A 363 14.10 13.05 -13.43
N ALA A 364 14.14 13.95 -12.44
CA ALA A 364 14.80 13.69 -11.16
C ALA A 364 14.22 12.47 -10.43
N LEU A 365 12.89 12.29 -10.48
CA LEU A 365 12.21 11.15 -9.88
C LEU A 365 12.54 9.84 -10.61
N MET A 366 12.61 9.84 -11.95
CA MET A 366 13.01 8.69 -12.74
C MET A 366 14.45 8.30 -12.43
N ASP A 367 15.37 9.26 -12.33
CA ASP A 367 16.75 8.99 -11.93
C ASP A 367 16.85 8.42 -10.52
N ASN A 368 16.02 8.90 -9.58
CA ASN A 368 15.95 8.35 -8.23
C ASN A 368 15.41 6.92 -8.24
N PHE A 369 14.34 6.68 -9.00
CA PHE A 369 13.72 5.38 -9.17
C PHE A 369 14.70 4.36 -9.76
N SER A 370 15.37 4.69 -10.87
CA SER A 370 16.38 3.82 -11.48
C SER A 370 17.54 3.55 -10.52
N ARG A 371 18.01 4.58 -9.79
CA ARG A 371 19.02 4.36 -8.73
C ARG A 371 18.51 3.44 -7.63
N SER A 372 17.27 3.58 -7.19
CA SER A 372 16.72 2.77 -6.09
C SER A 372 16.46 1.32 -6.51
N VAL A 373 15.85 1.12 -7.68
CA VAL A 373 15.36 -0.17 -8.13
C VAL A 373 16.41 -0.90 -8.97
N ASP A 374 17.03 -0.24 -9.95
CA ASP A 374 17.99 -0.90 -10.86
C ASP A 374 19.38 -1.06 -10.22
N ILE A 375 19.86 0.00 -9.56
CA ILE A 375 21.25 0.02 -9.06
C ILE A 375 21.33 -0.58 -7.66
N ASN A 376 20.43 -0.16 -6.76
CA ASN A 376 20.48 -0.59 -5.37
C ASN A 376 19.66 -1.86 -5.08
N HIS A 377 18.84 -2.34 -6.03
CA HIS A 377 17.92 -3.47 -5.84
C HIS A 377 17.16 -3.36 -4.52
N TRP A 378 16.68 -2.15 -4.21
CA TRP A 378 16.09 -1.86 -2.92
C TRP A 378 14.90 -2.77 -2.60
N PRO A 379 13.92 -2.97 -3.51
CA PRO A 379 12.79 -3.85 -3.24
C PRO A 379 13.23 -5.27 -2.85
N GLU A 380 14.23 -5.81 -3.53
CA GLU A 380 14.77 -7.15 -3.29
C GLU A 380 15.50 -7.20 -1.93
N GLY A 381 16.41 -6.26 -1.67
CA GLY A 381 17.14 -6.19 -0.40
C GLY A 381 16.21 -5.95 0.80
N TYR A 382 15.21 -5.09 0.63
CA TYR A 382 14.19 -4.85 1.65
C TYR A 382 13.37 -6.11 1.94
N SER A 383 12.79 -6.74 0.91
CA SER A 383 11.94 -7.92 1.06
C SER A 383 12.70 -9.17 1.54
N ARG A 384 13.96 -9.34 1.14
CA ARG A 384 14.77 -10.54 1.47
C ARG A 384 15.60 -10.40 2.74
N LEU A 385 15.95 -9.19 3.16
CA LEU A 385 16.81 -8.98 4.33
C LEU A 385 16.08 -8.24 5.44
N VAL A 386 15.59 -7.03 5.15
CA VAL A 386 15.00 -6.14 6.17
C VAL A 386 13.74 -6.75 6.76
N VAL A 387 12.83 -7.21 5.90
CA VAL A 387 11.54 -7.79 6.31
C VAL A 387 11.71 -9.06 7.16
N PRO A 388 12.56 -10.05 6.78
CA PRO A 388 12.84 -11.18 7.65
C PRO A 388 13.44 -10.79 9.00
N ILE A 389 14.38 -9.84 9.04
CA ILE A 389 14.97 -9.34 10.30
C ILE A 389 13.90 -8.70 11.20
N GLN A 390 13.04 -7.85 10.62
CA GLN A 390 11.90 -7.25 11.34
C GLN A 390 11.01 -8.32 11.96
N SER A 391 10.79 -9.43 11.22
CA SER A 391 9.97 -10.53 11.69
C SER A 391 10.51 -11.21 12.96
N LEU A 392 11.81 -11.11 13.24
CA LEU A 392 12.44 -11.75 14.39
C LEU A 392 12.16 -10.99 15.70
N LEU A 393 11.79 -9.71 15.62
CA LEU A 393 11.56 -8.89 16.80
C LEU A 393 10.28 -9.33 17.52
N PRO A 394 10.28 -9.48 18.85
CA PRO A 394 9.04 -9.60 19.61
C PRO A 394 8.15 -8.38 19.37
N THR A 395 6.82 -8.55 19.42
CA THR A 395 5.89 -7.46 19.09
C THR A 395 6.09 -6.22 19.96
N TRP A 396 6.44 -6.35 21.25
CA TRP A 396 6.72 -5.20 22.11
C TRP A 396 7.95 -4.39 21.66
N ALA A 397 8.94 -5.04 21.04
CA ALA A 397 10.11 -4.38 20.49
C ALA A 397 9.74 -3.73 19.16
N TRP A 398 8.98 -4.43 18.33
CA TRP A 398 8.47 -3.91 17.06
C TRP A 398 7.55 -2.69 17.25
N GLU A 399 6.68 -2.68 18.27
CA GLU A 399 5.86 -1.52 18.66
C GLU A 399 6.71 -0.29 18.97
N LYS A 400 7.90 -0.45 19.56
CA LYS A 400 8.83 0.67 19.79
C LYS A 400 9.46 1.13 18.48
N VAL A 401 9.84 0.21 17.60
CA VAL A 401 10.44 0.53 16.30
C VAL A 401 9.45 1.30 15.41
N THR A 402 8.19 0.85 15.33
CA THR A 402 7.16 1.52 14.50
C THR A 402 6.77 2.92 15.01
N ARG A 403 7.06 3.23 16.29
CA ARG A 403 6.91 4.57 16.87
C ARG A 403 8.07 5.50 16.59
N ILE A 404 9.21 4.98 16.14
CA ILE A 404 10.30 5.82 15.64
C ILE A 404 9.75 6.56 14.42
N ARG A 405 9.93 7.88 14.41
CA ARG A 405 9.52 8.73 13.28
C ARG A 405 10.29 8.29 12.04
N MET A 406 9.62 7.56 11.15
CA MET A 406 10.20 7.17 9.88
C MET A 406 9.93 8.30 8.87
N GLY A 407 10.97 8.65 8.13
CA GLY A 407 11.06 9.80 7.24
C GLY A 407 10.43 9.54 5.89
N ALA A 408 9.33 8.80 5.84
CA ALA A 408 8.59 8.47 4.64
C ALA A 408 7.10 8.80 4.85
N PRO A 409 6.76 10.10 4.91
CA PRO A 409 5.47 10.56 5.39
C PRO A 409 4.33 10.37 4.38
N ILE A 410 4.62 10.05 3.12
CA ILE A 410 3.61 9.89 2.07
C ILE A 410 3.71 8.50 1.46
N GLY A 411 2.64 7.70 1.54
CA GLY A 411 2.55 6.44 0.82
C GLY A 411 1.84 6.59 -0.51
N CYS A 412 2.29 5.90 -1.56
CA CYS A 412 1.65 5.84 -2.86
C CYS A 412 1.57 4.39 -3.34
N THR A 413 0.41 3.99 -3.83
CA THR A 413 0.23 2.70 -4.50
C THR A 413 -0.45 2.88 -5.85
N ASN A 414 -0.09 2.04 -6.82
CA ASN A 414 -0.77 1.98 -8.10
C ASN A 414 -1.35 0.58 -8.30
N MET A 415 -2.62 0.57 -8.67
CA MET A 415 -3.45 -0.61 -8.72
C MET A 415 -4.05 -0.68 -10.11
N VAL A 416 -3.61 -1.67 -10.87
CA VAL A 416 -4.07 -1.86 -12.24
C VAL A 416 -5.32 -2.72 -12.19
N GLY A 417 -6.48 -2.07 -12.23
CA GLY A 417 -7.75 -2.75 -12.36
C GLY A 417 -8.06 -3.19 -13.80
N PRO A 418 -9.26 -3.77 -14.00
CA PRO A 418 -9.70 -4.30 -15.28
C PRO A 418 -9.71 -3.24 -16.38
N ALA A 419 -9.18 -3.57 -17.56
CA ALA A 419 -9.16 -2.68 -18.73
C ALA A 419 -10.54 -2.52 -19.40
N GLN A 420 -11.49 -3.41 -19.08
CA GLN A 420 -12.86 -3.36 -19.57
C GLN A 420 -13.82 -3.10 -18.41
N ALA A 421 -15.00 -2.58 -18.74
CA ALA A 421 -16.08 -2.45 -17.77
C ALA A 421 -16.50 -3.85 -17.28
N VAL A 422 -16.80 -3.95 -15.99
CA VAL A 422 -17.21 -5.21 -15.34
C VAL A 422 -18.58 -5.03 -14.72
N THR A 423 -19.27 -6.14 -14.50
CA THR A 423 -20.53 -6.17 -13.77
C THR A 423 -20.36 -6.98 -12.47
N LEU A 424 -21.11 -6.59 -11.45
CA LEU A 424 -21.19 -7.26 -10.17
C LEU A 424 -22.67 -7.56 -9.91
N CYS A 425 -23.03 -8.85 -9.86
CA CYS A 425 -24.43 -9.26 -9.66
C CYS A 425 -25.37 -8.60 -10.69
N GLY A 426 -25.00 -8.63 -11.97
CA GLY A 426 -25.76 -8.04 -13.07
C GLY A 426 -25.70 -6.52 -13.18
N ASN A 427 -25.07 -5.82 -12.23
CA ASN A 427 -25.02 -4.35 -12.21
C ASN A 427 -23.65 -3.85 -12.68
N ARG A 428 -23.62 -2.86 -13.59
CA ARG A 428 -22.35 -2.31 -14.10
C ARG A 428 -21.60 -1.55 -13.02
N VAL A 429 -20.30 -1.82 -12.88
CA VAL A 429 -19.41 -1.04 -12.02
C VAL A 429 -18.99 0.22 -12.76
N LEU A 430 -19.30 1.39 -12.19
CA LEU A 430 -19.09 2.70 -12.79
C LEU A 430 -17.79 3.36 -12.36
N GLN A 431 -17.51 3.31 -11.06
CA GLN A 431 -16.36 3.96 -10.45
C GLN A 431 -15.71 3.00 -9.47
N LYS A 432 -14.38 3.10 -9.37
CA LYS A 432 -13.59 2.24 -8.48
C LYS A 432 -12.52 3.07 -7.78
N TYR A 433 -12.45 2.93 -6.47
CA TYR A 433 -11.49 3.63 -5.63
C TYR A 433 -10.69 2.61 -4.84
N ALA A 434 -9.38 2.86 -4.71
CA ALA A 434 -8.51 2.12 -3.80
C ALA A 434 -8.22 3.00 -2.61
N TYR A 435 -8.72 2.66 -1.43
CA TYR A 435 -8.34 3.31 -0.19
C TYR A 435 -7.14 2.60 0.42
N VAL A 436 -6.16 3.39 0.85
CA VAL A 436 -5.05 2.92 1.68
C VAL A 436 -5.01 3.80 2.92
N GLY A 437 -5.17 3.23 4.10
CA GLY A 437 -5.01 3.96 5.36
C GLY A 437 -3.58 4.47 5.52
N LEU A 438 -3.32 5.27 6.56
CA LEU A 438 -2.02 5.91 6.76
C LEU A 438 -0.87 4.92 7.03
N LEU A 439 -1.16 3.63 7.24
CA LEU A 439 -0.21 2.52 7.50
C LEU A 439 0.59 2.64 8.81
N TRP A 440 1.11 3.82 9.14
CA TRP A 440 1.96 4.09 10.31
C TRP A 440 1.50 5.34 11.08
N PRO A 441 1.86 5.46 12.38
CA PRO A 441 1.46 6.59 13.22
C PRO A 441 1.95 7.97 12.74
N HIS A 442 3.07 8.01 12.01
CA HIS A 442 3.73 9.24 11.58
C HIS A 442 3.47 9.60 10.12
N SER A 443 2.74 8.75 9.39
CA SER A 443 2.36 9.04 8.01
C SER A 443 1.45 10.27 7.97
N SER A 444 1.74 11.15 7.02
CA SER A 444 0.91 12.31 6.71
C SER A 444 -0.20 11.98 5.74
N MET A 445 0.13 11.24 4.69
CA MET A 445 -0.78 11.02 3.57
C MET A 445 -0.56 9.66 2.94
N THR A 446 -1.60 9.14 2.32
CA THR A 446 -1.54 7.99 1.43
C THR A 446 -2.38 8.24 0.19
N CYS A 447 -1.84 7.88 -0.96
CA CYS A 447 -2.49 8.06 -2.25
C CYS A 447 -2.64 6.72 -2.97
N GLY A 448 -3.86 6.42 -3.42
CA GLY A 448 -4.16 5.26 -4.25
C GLY A 448 -4.48 5.68 -5.68
N PHE A 449 -3.68 5.21 -6.63
CA PHE A 449 -3.99 5.27 -8.06
C PHE A 449 -4.68 3.97 -8.47
N PHE A 450 -5.89 4.06 -9.03
CA PHE A 450 -6.66 2.90 -9.46
C PHE A 450 -7.12 3.08 -10.90
N SER A 451 -6.53 2.32 -11.84
CA SER A 451 -6.96 2.35 -13.24
C SER A 451 -8.11 1.37 -13.46
N TYR A 452 -9.18 1.82 -14.13
CA TYR A 452 -10.30 0.97 -14.49
C TYR A 452 -10.96 1.45 -15.77
N ALA A 453 -11.14 0.53 -16.73
CA ALA A 453 -11.64 0.85 -18.06
C ALA A 453 -10.83 2.01 -18.69
N ASP A 454 -11.50 3.12 -18.99
CA ASP A 454 -10.93 4.34 -19.56
C ASP A 454 -10.70 5.44 -18.51
N THR A 455 -10.72 5.11 -17.22
CA THR A 455 -10.58 6.05 -16.10
C THR A 455 -9.38 5.75 -15.21
N LEU A 456 -8.86 6.80 -14.58
CA LEU A 456 -7.91 6.72 -13.47
C LEU A 456 -8.55 7.41 -12.26
N SER A 457 -8.83 6.65 -11.22
CA SER A 457 -9.29 7.19 -9.95
C SER A 457 -8.12 7.40 -9.01
N LEU A 458 -8.09 8.56 -8.37
CA LEU A 458 -7.13 8.94 -7.35
C LEU A 458 -7.88 9.07 -6.04
N THR A 459 -7.35 8.45 -4.99
CA THR A 459 -7.76 8.68 -3.61
C THR A 459 -6.61 9.30 -2.86
N LEU A 460 -6.89 10.27 -2.00
CA LEU A 460 -5.92 10.87 -1.11
C LEU A 460 -6.49 10.85 0.30
N VAL A 461 -5.86 10.04 1.15
CA VAL A 461 -6.13 10.01 2.58
C VAL A 461 -5.07 10.87 3.25
N ALA A 462 -5.50 11.87 4.02
CA ALA A 462 -4.59 12.80 4.67
C ALA A 462 -4.91 12.90 6.15
N ASN A 463 -3.88 12.89 6.99
CA ASN A 463 -4.00 13.20 8.41
C ASN A 463 -4.53 14.63 8.57
N HIS A 464 -5.46 14.83 9.51
CA HIS A 464 -6.12 16.10 9.74
C HIS A 464 -5.12 17.25 9.97
N ASP A 465 -4.03 17.00 10.70
CA ASP A 465 -3.00 18.00 10.99
C ASP A 465 -2.28 18.52 9.74
N VAL A 466 -2.30 17.73 8.65
CA VAL A 466 -1.75 18.11 7.34
C VAL A 466 -2.78 18.91 6.56
N THR A 467 -4.06 18.53 6.66
CA THR A 467 -5.15 19.22 5.95
C THR A 467 -5.34 20.65 6.43
N THR A 468 -5.03 20.93 7.70
CA THR A 468 -5.09 22.28 8.29
C THR A 468 -3.95 23.21 7.88
N LEU A 469 -2.96 22.73 7.12
CA LEU A 469 -1.81 23.56 6.68
C LEU A 469 -2.17 24.56 5.57
N GLY A 470 -3.35 24.44 4.97
CA GLY A 470 -3.85 25.33 3.92
C GLY A 470 -5.38 25.31 3.84
N ASN A 471 -5.94 26.16 2.98
CA ASN A 471 -7.39 26.19 2.75
C ASN A 471 -7.76 25.18 1.65
N ASN A 472 -8.89 24.48 1.82
CA ASN A 472 -9.53 23.64 0.80
C ASN A 472 -8.60 22.58 0.19
N PHE A 473 -8.24 21.58 0.99
CA PHE A 473 -7.38 20.47 0.58
C PHE A 473 -7.93 19.70 -0.65
N ASP A 474 -9.24 19.77 -0.89
CA ASP A 474 -9.91 19.23 -2.08
C ASP A 474 -9.34 19.77 -3.41
N TYR A 475 -8.82 21.01 -3.41
CA TYR A 475 -8.20 21.60 -4.59
C TYR A 475 -6.95 20.85 -5.06
N ILE A 476 -6.27 20.08 -4.19
CA ILE A 476 -5.10 19.28 -4.59
C ILE A 476 -5.47 18.35 -5.74
N LEU A 477 -6.58 17.62 -5.62
CA LEU A 477 -7.02 16.72 -6.67
C LEU A 477 -7.73 17.51 -7.76
N HIS A 478 -8.83 18.21 -7.46
CA HIS A 478 -9.71 18.72 -8.50
C HIS A 478 -9.12 19.85 -9.35
N GLN A 479 -8.27 20.71 -8.79
CA GLN A 479 -7.73 21.87 -9.49
C GLN A 479 -6.24 21.73 -9.76
N PHE A 480 -5.42 21.63 -8.71
CA PHE A 480 -3.98 21.71 -8.84
C PHE A 480 -3.36 20.54 -9.61
N LEU A 481 -3.92 19.33 -9.49
CA LEU A 481 -3.47 18.20 -10.31
C LEU A 481 -3.73 18.45 -11.80
N GLN A 482 -4.89 19.01 -12.15
CA GLN A 482 -5.22 19.33 -13.54
C GLN A 482 -4.34 20.45 -14.10
N GLU A 483 -4.03 21.46 -13.28
CA GLU A 483 -3.05 22.49 -13.62
C GLU A 483 -1.67 21.91 -13.88
N GLU A 484 -1.19 20.97 -13.05
CA GLU A 484 0.10 20.30 -13.26
C GLU A 484 0.12 19.44 -14.53
N VAL A 485 -0.98 18.76 -14.87
CA VAL A 485 -1.11 18.03 -16.14
C VAL A 485 -0.98 18.99 -17.31
N ASN A 486 -1.69 20.13 -17.27
CA ASN A 486 -1.67 21.13 -18.33
C ASN A 486 -0.27 21.77 -18.47
N LEU A 487 0.37 22.07 -17.34
CA LEU A 487 1.74 22.60 -17.31
C LEU A 487 2.73 21.59 -17.90
N MET A 488 2.64 20.31 -17.52
CA MET A 488 3.51 19.27 -18.07
C MET A 488 3.34 19.13 -19.58
N LYS A 489 2.10 19.11 -20.09
CA LYS A 489 1.84 19.10 -21.54
C LYS A 489 2.48 20.30 -22.24
N LYS A 490 2.31 21.50 -21.68
CA LYS A 490 2.90 22.73 -22.22
C LYS A 490 4.42 22.63 -22.30
N GLU A 491 5.09 22.21 -21.23
CA GLU A 491 6.55 22.04 -21.19
C GLU A 491 7.07 21.00 -22.19
N ILE A 492 6.32 19.91 -22.41
CA ILE A 492 6.67 18.89 -23.40
C ILE A 492 6.49 19.39 -24.84
N THR A 493 5.57 20.34 -25.09
CA THR A 493 5.33 20.85 -26.45
C THR A 493 6.23 22.01 -26.86
N GLN A 494 6.87 22.67 -25.89
CA GLN A 494 7.85 23.74 -26.10
C GLN A 494 9.25 23.15 -26.26
#